data_AF-Q9TE59-F1
#
_entry.id   AF-Q9TE59-F1
#
_cell.length_a   1.000
_cell.length_b   1.000
_cell.length_c   1.000
_cell.angle_alpha   90.00
_cell.angle_beta   90.00
_cell.angle_gamma   90.00
#
_symmetry.space_group_name_H-M   'P 1'
#
loop_
_entity.id
_entity.type
_entity.pdbx_description
1 polymer ?
#
loop_
_entity_poly.entity_id
_entity_poly.type
_entity_poly.pdbx_seq_one_letter_code
_entity_poly.pdbx_strand_id
1 'polypeptide(L)'
;YLLIRFNVMLVDMIFLKFLLVLSGITMFMAGISANYEFDLKKIIALSTLSQLGLMMSILSMGLADLAFFHLLTHAMFKALLFMCAGVIIHMMNDNQDIRYMGGISFYIPLTSLCLNISNLALCGIPFLAGFYSKDLILEMVSMSNLNMLIFFLYYFSTGLTMFYTIRLLFYLMINDYNLLSIYNLYDEDYIMLKSMFMLLLMSMVVGSMLSWLIFSYPYMIYLPFNMKMMVIYVSLMGLLMG
;
A
#
# COMPACT_ATOMS: atom_id res chain seq x y z
N TYR A 1 -6.89 10.97 11.13
CA TYR A 1 -8.29 11.46 11.12
C TYR A 1 -8.50 12.68 12.02
N LEU A 2 -8.12 12.67 13.31
CA LEU A 2 -8.27 13.87 14.17
C LEU A 2 -7.60 15.11 13.57
N LEU A 3 -6.36 14.99 13.10
CA LEU A 3 -5.66 16.10 12.43
C LEU A 3 -6.34 16.55 11.13
N ILE A 4 -7.03 15.65 10.41
CA ILE A 4 -7.80 16.01 9.19
C ILE A 4 -8.93 16.96 9.60
N ARG A 5 -9.62 16.67 10.72
CA ARG A 5 -10.73 17.50 11.21
C ARG A 5 -10.27 18.89 11.67
N PHE A 6 -9.08 19.00 12.26
CA PHE A 6 -8.51 20.28 12.68
C PHE A 6 -7.63 20.93 11.61
N ASN A 7 -7.59 20.42 10.37
CA ASN A 7 -6.66 20.90 9.36
C ASN A 7 -6.76 22.42 9.12
N VAL A 8 -7.98 22.95 9.05
CA VAL A 8 -8.22 24.40 8.86
C VAL A 8 -7.51 25.27 9.91
N MET A 9 -7.36 24.78 11.15
CA MET A 9 -6.65 25.49 12.21
C MET A 9 -5.13 25.24 12.21
N LEU A 10 -4.69 24.13 11.62
CA LEU A 10 -3.29 23.69 11.62
C LEU A 10 -2.51 24.19 10.41
N VAL A 11 -3.20 24.50 9.30
CA VAL A 11 -2.62 25.07 8.08
C VAL A 11 -1.80 26.30 8.47
N ASP A 12 -0.61 26.43 7.87
CA ASP A 12 0.42 27.47 8.13
C ASP A 12 1.21 27.39 9.44
N MET A 13 0.87 26.51 10.38
CA MET A 13 1.68 26.31 11.58
C MET A 13 3.04 25.66 11.26
N ILE A 14 4.12 26.14 11.91
CA ILE A 14 5.46 25.54 11.82
C ILE A 14 5.43 24.04 12.18
N PHE A 15 4.51 23.65 13.06
CA PHE A 15 4.26 22.26 13.42
C PHE A 15 4.03 21.35 12.20
N LEU A 16 3.27 21.78 11.19
CA LEU A 16 3.05 20.96 10.00
C LEU A 16 4.33 20.74 9.19
N LYS A 17 5.21 21.75 9.11
CA LYS A 17 6.52 21.59 8.43
C LYS A 17 7.40 20.56 9.13
N PHE A 18 7.40 20.55 10.47
CA PHE A 18 8.11 19.52 11.23
C PHE A 18 7.46 18.14 11.04
N LEU A 19 6.13 18.08 11.06
CA LEU A 19 5.37 16.86 10.82
C LEU A 19 5.63 16.28 9.43
N LEU A 20 5.80 17.12 8.39
CA LEU A 20 6.17 16.70 7.04
C LEU A 20 7.49 15.93 7.01
N VAL A 21 8.51 16.41 7.71
CA VAL A 21 9.82 15.73 7.77
C VAL A 21 9.73 14.43 8.55
N LEU A 22 9.08 14.45 9.73
CA LEU A 22 8.89 13.24 10.53
C LEU A 22 8.13 12.17 9.77
N SER A 23 7.01 12.53 9.14
CA SER A 23 6.20 11.60 8.36
C SER A 23 6.97 11.03 7.16
N GLY A 24 7.74 11.85 6.43
CA GLY A 24 8.64 11.37 5.37
C GLY A 24 9.68 10.36 5.87
N ILE A 25 10.29 10.61 7.03
CA ILE A 25 11.25 9.67 7.64
C ILE A 25 10.55 8.37 8.08
N THR A 26 9.36 8.45 8.68
CA THR A 26 8.60 7.25 9.06
C THR A 26 8.23 6.40 7.85
N MET A 27 7.83 7.03 6.75
CA MET A 27 7.52 6.37 5.49
C MET A 27 8.73 5.59 4.96
N PHE A 28 9.90 6.22 4.95
CA PHE A 28 11.16 5.61 4.51
C PHE A 28 11.62 4.47 5.41
N MET A 29 11.68 4.70 6.74
CA MET A 29 12.14 3.70 7.70
C MET A 29 11.25 2.45 7.70
N ALA A 30 9.94 2.63 7.60
CA ALA A 30 9.00 1.52 7.51
C ALA A 30 9.14 0.74 6.20
N GLY A 31 9.44 1.42 5.08
CA GLY A 31 9.74 0.77 3.81
C GLY A 31 10.98 -0.10 3.88
N ILE A 32 12.06 0.39 4.52
CA ILE A 32 13.30 -0.38 4.68
C ILE A 32 13.09 -1.57 5.59
N SER A 33 12.46 -1.39 6.76
CA SER A 33 12.23 -2.50 7.68
C SER A 33 11.31 -3.57 7.07
N ALA A 34 10.31 -3.17 6.28
CA ALA A 34 9.45 -4.10 5.56
C ALA A 34 10.20 -4.96 4.53
N ASN A 35 11.39 -4.53 4.05
CA ASN A 35 12.23 -5.31 3.13
C ASN A 35 13.08 -6.37 3.82
N TYR A 36 13.28 -6.28 5.14
CA TYR A 36 14.14 -7.20 5.91
C TYR A 36 13.37 -8.07 6.88
N GLU A 37 12.11 -7.74 7.19
CA GLU A 37 11.26 -8.58 8.01
C GLU A 37 10.81 -9.85 7.26
N PHE A 38 10.66 -10.95 8.00
CA PHE A 38 10.18 -12.24 7.47
C PHE A 38 8.81 -12.63 8.01
N ASP A 39 8.33 -12.01 9.10
CA ASP A 39 6.97 -12.27 9.58
C ASP A 39 5.94 -11.60 8.67
N LEU A 40 5.04 -12.39 8.09
CA LEU A 40 4.02 -11.95 7.14
C LEU A 40 3.16 -10.80 7.71
N LYS A 41 2.68 -10.94 8.97
CA LYS A 41 1.90 -9.87 9.64
C LYS A 41 2.71 -8.59 9.83
N LYS A 42 4.02 -8.69 10.15
CA LYS A 42 4.88 -7.52 10.34
C LYS A 42 5.13 -6.79 9.04
N ILE A 43 5.33 -7.50 7.92
CA ILE A 43 5.48 -6.89 6.59
C ILE A 43 4.21 -6.10 6.23
N ILE A 44 3.02 -6.66 6.47
CA ILE A 44 1.76 -5.96 6.20
C ILE A 44 1.57 -4.76 7.15
N ALA A 45 1.97 -4.88 8.42
CA ALA A 45 1.92 -3.79 9.39
C ALA A 45 2.88 -2.65 9.02
N LEU A 46 4.13 -2.93 8.68
CA LEU A 46 5.10 -1.92 8.27
C LEU A 46 4.70 -1.24 6.96
N SER A 47 4.06 -1.97 6.05
CA SER A 47 3.46 -1.36 4.87
C SER A 47 2.21 -0.50 5.19
N THR A 48 1.49 -0.71 6.32
CA THR A 48 0.50 0.29 6.80
C THR A 48 1.18 1.51 7.39
N LEU A 49 2.30 1.34 8.12
CA LEU A 49 3.01 2.44 8.73
C LEU A 49 3.63 3.36 7.67
N SER A 50 4.13 2.81 6.57
CA SER A 50 4.61 3.62 5.43
C SER A 50 3.49 4.41 4.76
N GLN A 51 2.32 3.80 4.52
CA GLN A 51 1.16 4.50 3.93
C GLN A 51 0.55 5.53 4.89
N LEU A 52 0.57 5.28 6.20
CA LEU A 52 0.22 6.29 7.20
C LEU A 52 1.21 7.46 7.19
N GLY A 53 2.51 7.18 7.05
CA GLY A 53 3.52 8.21 6.81
C GLY A 53 3.15 9.07 5.59
N LEU A 54 2.73 8.45 4.49
CA LEU A 54 2.24 9.12 3.29
C LEU A 54 0.99 9.98 3.54
N MET A 55 -0.02 9.45 4.25
CA MET A 55 -1.21 10.22 4.61
C MET A 55 -0.89 11.44 5.48
N MET A 56 0.01 11.27 6.44
CA MET A 56 0.43 12.33 7.36
C MET A 56 1.26 13.40 6.65
N SER A 57 2.09 13.01 5.69
CA SER A 57 2.92 13.92 4.92
C SER A 57 2.13 14.75 3.89
N ILE A 58 0.99 14.25 3.39
CA ILE A 58 0.08 15.05 2.56
C ILE A 58 -0.72 16.03 3.40
N LEU A 59 -1.18 15.57 4.57
CA LEU A 59 -1.92 16.42 5.49
C LEU A 59 -1.10 17.65 5.89
N SER A 60 0.21 17.49 6.11
CA SER A 60 1.11 18.61 6.40
C SER A 60 1.33 19.56 5.23
N MET A 61 1.06 19.14 4.00
CA MET A 61 1.02 20.04 2.83
C MET A 61 -0.33 20.79 2.71
N GLY A 62 -1.27 20.56 3.64
CA GLY A 62 -2.59 21.21 3.66
C GLY A 62 -3.65 20.48 2.85
N LEU A 63 -3.32 19.39 2.16
CA LEU A 63 -4.22 18.64 1.27
C LEU A 63 -5.03 17.57 2.04
N ALA A 64 -5.87 18.00 2.98
CA ALA A 64 -6.67 17.09 3.82
C ALA A 64 -7.62 16.17 3.04
N ASP A 65 -8.20 16.64 1.94
CA ASP A 65 -9.15 15.86 1.14
C ASP A 65 -8.46 14.65 0.49
N LEU A 66 -7.23 14.83 0.00
CA LEU A 66 -6.41 13.75 -0.55
C LEU A 66 -6.00 12.74 0.52
N ALA A 67 -5.61 13.22 1.70
CA ALA A 67 -5.27 12.36 2.82
C ALA A 67 -6.47 11.52 3.27
N PHE A 68 -7.68 12.10 3.29
CA PHE A 68 -8.91 11.40 3.63
C PHE A 68 -9.31 10.39 2.54
N PHE A 69 -9.22 10.78 1.28
CA PHE A 69 -9.47 9.89 0.16
C PHE A 69 -8.56 8.66 0.18
N HIS A 70 -7.25 8.87 0.38
CA HIS A 70 -6.30 7.76 0.49
C HIS A 70 -6.56 6.89 1.73
N LEU A 71 -6.97 7.47 2.86
CA LEU A 71 -7.33 6.71 4.05
C LEU A 71 -8.47 5.72 3.77
N LEU A 72 -9.51 6.15 3.04
CA LEU A 72 -10.64 5.30 2.68
C LEU A 72 -10.24 4.18 1.72
N THR A 73 -9.52 4.50 0.64
CA THR A 73 -9.08 3.47 -0.33
C THR A 73 -8.12 2.47 0.33
N HIS A 74 -7.20 2.96 1.16
CA HIS A 74 -6.25 2.14 1.92
C HIS A 74 -6.93 1.18 2.88
N ALA A 75 -7.98 1.62 3.60
CA ALA A 75 -8.72 0.75 4.49
C ALA A 75 -9.28 -0.49 3.76
N MET A 76 -9.80 -0.31 2.54
CA MET A 76 -10.42 -1.41 1.79
C MET A 76 -9.39 -2.46 1.33
N PHE A 77 -8.31 -2.06 0.67
CA PHE A 77 -7.32 -3.03 0.20
C PHE A 77 -6.46 -3.60 1.33
N LYS A 78 -6.22 -2.86 2.43
CA LYS A 78 -5.53 -3.42 3.60
C LYS A 78 -6.38 -4.42 4.36
N ALA A 79 -7.69 -4.19 4.50
CA ALA A 79 -8.58 -5.18 5.09
C ALA A 79 -8.53 -6.50 4.30
N LEU A 80 -8.51 -6.43 2.96
CA LEU A 80 -8.34 -7.59 2.10
C LEU A 80 -6.99 -8.29 2.33
N LEU A 81 -5.88 -7.54 2.39
CA LEU A 81 -4.55 -8.09 2.65
C LEU A 81 -4.47 -8.82 3.99
N PHE A 82 -4.97 -8.23 5.07
CA PHE A 82 -4.97 -8.86 6.39
C PHE A 82 -5.90 -10.08 6.46
N MET A 83 -7.03 -10.07 5.73
CA MET A 83 -7.91 -11.22 5.67
C MET A 83 -7.25 -12.40 4.95
N CYS A 84 -6.65 -12.15 3.77
CA CYS A 84 -5.90 -13.18 3.02
C CYS A 84 -4.72 -13.73 3.84
N ALA A 85 -3.95 -12.83 4.48
CA ALA A 85 -2.87 -13.20 5.39
C ALA A 85 -3.35 -14.07 6.56
N GLY A 86 -4.51 -13.76 7.13
CA GLY A 86 -5.12 -14.55 8.20
C GLY A 86 -5.43 -15.97 7.75
N VAL A 87 -5.96 -16.14 6.53
CA VAL A 87 -6.20 -17.47 5.95
C VAL A 87 -4.91 -18.26 5.81
N ILE A 88 -3.88 -17.64 5.23
CA ILE A 88 -2.58 -18.28 5.01
C ILE A 88 -1.98 -18.72 6.35
N ILE A 89 -2.03 -17.87 7.38
CA ILE A 89 -1.46 -18.20 8.69
C ILE A 89 -2.24 -19.32 9.38
N HIS A 90 -3.57 -19.30 9.32
CA HIS A 90 -4.41 -20.35 9.87
C HIS A 90 -4.11 -21.71 9.20
N MET A 91 -3.96 -21.70 7.88
CA MET A 91 -3.62 -22.89 7.08
C MET A 91 -2.22 -23.43 7.37
N MET A 92 -1.31 -22.56 7.77
CA MET A 92 0.07 -22.92 8.15
C MET A 92 0.22 -23.18 9.66
N ASN A 93 -0.86 -23.57 10.36
CA ASN A 93 -0.85 -23.84 11.80
C ASN A 93 -0.17 -22.72 12.62
N ASP A 94 -0.57 -21.46 12.36
CA ASP A 94 -0.05 -20.24 13.00
C ASP A 94 1.41 -19.87 12.69
N ASN A 95 2.09 -20.56 11.77
CA ASN A 95 3.40 -20.12 11.28
C ASN A 95 3.26 -18.87 10.40
N GLN A 96 4.00 -17.81 10.76
CA GLN A 96 3.92 -16.50 10.11
C GLN A 96 5.16 -16.17 9.26
N ASP A 97 6.22 -16.96 9.40
CA ASP A 97 7.50 -16.73 8.73
C ASP A 97 7.40 -17.14 7.25
N ILE A 98 7.58 -16.18 6.34
CA ILE A 98 7.45 -16.37 4.89
C ILE A 98 8.50 -17.34 4.32
N ARG A 99 9.58 -17.62 5.04
CA ARG A 99 10.64 -18.54 4.58
C ARG A 99 10.19 -20.01 4.55
N TYR A 100 9.22 -20.35 5.40
CA TYR A 100 8.59 -21.67 5.44
C TYR A 100 7.30 -21.73 4.61
N MET A 101 6.99 -20.67 3.88
CA MET A 101 5.88 -20.62 2.94
C MET A 101 6.40 -20.83 1.51
N GLY A 102 5.53 -21.29 0.61
CA GLY A 102 5.87 -21.52 -0.80
C GLY A 102 4.73 -22.19 -1.54
N GLY A 103 4.60 -21.92 -2.84
CA GLY A 103 3.61 -22.52 -3.74
C GLY A 103 2.14 -22.42 -3.31
N ILE A 104 1.75 -21.38 -2.54
CA ILE A 104 0.37 -21.24 -2.02
C ILE A 104 -0.65 -21.11 -3.16
N SER A 105 -0.23 -20.58 -4.31
CA SER A 105 -1.06 -20.39 -5.51
C SER A 105 -1.71 -21.68 -6.01
N PHE A 106 -1.08 -22.85 -5.79
CA PHE A 106 -1.61 -24.14 -6.23
C PHE A 106 -2.68 -24.70 -5.28
N TYR A 107 -2.59 -24.40 -3.98
CA TYR A 107 -3.51 -24.94 -2.97
C TYR A 107 -4.69 -24.02 -2.71
N ILE A 108 -4.46 -22.70 -2.67
CA ILE A 108 -5.44 -21.71 -2.25
C ILE A 108 -5.58 -20.64 -3.35
N PRO A 109 -6.05 -21.01 -4.56
CA PRO A 109 -5.98 -20.17 -5.75
C PRO A 109 -6.85 -18.89 -5.61
N LEU A 110 -7.96 -18.94 -4.87
CA LEU A 110 -8.84 -17.78 -4.73
C LEU A 110 -8.27 -16.78 -3.72
N THR A 111 -7.73 -17.24 -2.59
CA THR A 111 -7.01 -16.31 -1.68
C THR A 111 -5.77 -15.72 -2.34
N SER A 112 -5.02 -16.51 -3.12
CA SER A 112 -3.80 -16.02 -3.78
C SER A 112 -4.13 -14.92 -4.79
N LEU A 113 -5.23 -15.07 -5.54
CA LEU A 113 -5.73 -14.03 -6.42
C LEU A 113 -6.11 -12.76 -5.64
N CYS A 114 -6.83 -12.90 -4.53
CA CYS A 114 -7.21 -11.77 -3.68
C CYS A 114 -5.99 -11.05 -3.06
N LEU A 115 -5.00 -11.81 -2.60
CA LEU A 115 -3.74 -11.29 -2.07
C LEU A 115 -2.96 -10.54 -3.16
N ASN A 116 -2.89 -11.09 -4.37
CA ASN A 116 -2.17 -10.46 -5.47
C ASN A 116 -2.84 -9.15 -5.87
N ILE A 117 -4.16 -9.13 -6.09
CA ILE A 117 -4.88 -7.90 -6.47
C ILE A 117 -4.74 -6.82 -5.40
N SER A 118 -4.78 -7.19 -4.12
CA SER A 118 -4.62 -6.23 -3.02
C SER A 118 -3.18 -5.72 -2.85
N ASN A 119 -2.16 -6.55 -3.12
CA ASN A 119 -0.76 -6.12 -3.20
C ASN A 119 -0.55 -5.15 -4.38
N LEU A 120 -1.11 -5.45 -5.56
CA LEU A 120 -1.05 -4.58 -6.73
C LEU A 120 -1.78 -3.24 -6.48
N ALA A 121 -2.87 -3.25 -5.71
CA ALA A 121 -3.55 -2.03 -5.29
C ALA A 121 -2.67 -1.19 -4.34
N LEU A 122 -1.93 -1.81 -3.43
CA LEU A 122 -0.97 -1.12 -2.54
C LEU A 122 0.19 -0.46 -3.32
N CYS A 123 0.65 -1.14 -4.36
CA CYS A 123 1.64 -0.64 -5.30
C CYS A 123 1.17 0.61 -6.05
N GLY A 124 -0.12 0.69 -6.35
CA GLY A 124 -0.73 1.79 -7.11
C GLY A 124 -0.74 1.53 -8.61
N ILE A 125 -0.90 0.26 -9.03
CA ILE A 125 -1.01 -0.10 -10.44
C ILE A 125 -2.26 0.55 -11.06
N PRO A 126 -2.17 1.03 -12.32
CA PRO A 126 -3.27 1.70 -13.00
C PRO A 126 -4.60 0.94 -12.89
N PHE A 127 -5.67 1.72 -12.70
CA PHE A 127 -7.07 1.27 -12.56
C PHE A 127 -7.46 0.56 -11.26
N LEU A 128 -6.52 0.25 -10.35
CA LEU A 128 -6.85 -0.22 -9.00
C LEU A 128 -7.10 0.94 -8.03
N ALA A 129 -7.78 0.71 -6.91
CA ALA A 129 -8.17 1.80 -6.00
C ALA A 129 -6.98 2.62 -5.45
N GLY A 130 -5.82 1.99 -5.29
CA GLY A 130 -4.61 2.69 -4.84
C GLY A 130 -4.08 3.71 -5.86
N PHE A 131 -4.21 3.46 -7.16
CA PHE A 131 -3.75 4.37 -8.22
C PHE A 131 -4.44 5.74 -8.12
N TYR A 132 -5.77 5.75 -8.03
CA TYR A 132 -6.55 6.99 -8.00
C TYR A 132 -6.12 7.94 -6.87
N SER A 133 -5.66 7.40 -5.75
CA SER A 133 -5.22 8.20 -4.59
C SER A 133 -3.71 8.43 -4.60
N LYS A 134 -2.91 7.36 -4.57
CA LYS A 134 -1.45 7.42 -4.40
C LYS A 134 -0.75 8.13 -5.55
N ASP A 135 -1.16 7.90 -6.80
CA ASP A 135 -0.55 8.54 -7.97
C ASP A 135 -0.85 10.05 -7.97
N LEU A 136 -2.13 10.40 -7.77
CA LEU A 136 -2.55 11.79 -7.66
C LEU A 136 -1.86 12.53 -6.52
N ILE A 137 -1.63 11.87 -5.38
CA ILE A 137 -0.81 12.40 -4.29
C ILE A 137 0.61 12.74 -4.75
N LEU A 138 1.31 11.78 -5.38
CA LEU A 138 2.71 11.96 -5.78
C LEU A 138 2.87 13.05 -6.82
N GLU A 139 1.89 13.21 -7.70
CA GLU A 139 1.83 14.29 -8.67
C GLU A 139 1.64 15.66 -7.99
N MET A 140 0.72 15.77 -7.03
CA MET A 140 0.53 17.00 -6.26
C MET A 140 1.77 17.36 -5.43
N VAL A 141 2.49 16.36 -4.92
CA VAL A 141 3.79 16.53 -4.24
C VAL A 141 4.82 17.08 -5.23
N SER A 142 4.92 16.53 -6.44
CA SER A 142 5.88 17.02 -7.45
C SER A 142 5.58 18.42 -7.98
N MET A 143 4.30 18.81 -7.93
CA MET A 143 3.82 20.15 -8.24
C MET A 143 4.22 21.20 -7.21
N SER A 144 4.23 20.79 -5.94
CA SER A 144 4.52 21.69 -4.85
C SER A 144 6.01 22.00 -4.73
N ASN A 145 6.33 23.20 -4.25
CA ASN A 145 7.71 23.64 -4.02
C ASN A 145 8.31 22.95 -2.77
N LEU A 146 8.74 21.71 -2.94
CA LEU A 146 9.31 20.90 -1.86
C LEU A 146 10.83 20.90 -1.87
N ASN A 147 11.40 20.67 -0.68
CA ASN A 147 12.82 20.44 -0.54
C ASN A 147 13.23 19.11 -1.20
N MET A 148 14.44 19.06 -1.75
CA MET A 148 14.99 17.88 -2.42
C MET A 148 14.99 16.65 -1.52
N LEU A 149 15.23 16.81 -0.21
CA LEU A 149 15.14 15.72 0.76
C LEU A 149 13.75 15.07 0.79
N ILE A 150 12.70 15.90 0.84
CA ILE A 150 11.32 15.42 0.91
C ILE A 150 10.97 14.71 -0.40
N PHE A 151 11.35 15.31 -1.53
CA PHE A 151 11.18 14.68 -2.84
C PHE A 151 11.81 13.28 -2.88
N PHE A 152 13.07 13.15 -2.44
CA PHE A 152 13.74 11.85 -2.35
C PHE A 152 12.99 10.85 -1.45
N LEU A 153 12.55 11.27 -0.25
CA LEU A 153 11.84 10.40 0.68
C LEU A 153 10.54 9.84 0.08
N TYR A 154 9.76 10.65 -0.64
CA TYR A 154 8.53 10.19 -1.30
C TYR A 154 8.82 9.19 -2.41
N TYR A 155 9.68 9.54 -3.37
CA TYR A 155 9.90 8.66 -4.52
C TYR A 155 10.62 7.38 -4.10
N PHE A 156 11.71 7.46 -3.34
CA PHE A 156 12.45 6.26 -2.94
C PHE A 156 11.60 5.30 -2.11
N SER A 157 10.78 5.81 -1.17
CA SER A 157 9.88 4.96 -0.40
C SER A 157 8.79 4.31 -1.26
N THR A 158 8.27 4.98 -2.30
CA THR A 158 7.35 4.34 -3.25
C THR A 158 8.02 3.19 -4.00
N GLY A 159 9.30 3.32 -4.35
CA GLY A 159 10.11 2.23 -4.88
C GLY A 159 10.25 1.07 -3.90
N LEU A 160 10.53 1.37 -2.62
CA LEU A 160 10.57 0.35 -1.56
C LEU A 160 9.22 -0.38 -1.43
N THR A 161 8.08 0.31 -1.66
CA THR A 161 6.77 -0.35 -1.64
C THR A 161 6.60 -1.42 -2.71
N MET A 162 7.16 -1.21 -3.90
CA MET A 162 7.20 -2.24 -4.93
C MET A 162 8.16 -3.38 -4.54
N PHE A 163 9.31 -3.02 -3.96
CA PHE A 163 10.33 -4.01 -3.59
C PHE A 163 9.80 -5.04 -2.57
N TYR A 164 9.26 -4.61 -1.41
CA TYR A 164 8.76 -5.59 -0.44
C TYR A 164 7.52 -6.34 -0.92
N THR A 165 6.70 -5.75 -1.79
CA THR A 165 5.50 -6.45 -2.30
C THR A 165 5.91 -7.57 -3.25
N ILE A 166 6.88 -7.35 -4.12
CA ILE A 166 7.37 -8.38 -5.04
C ILE A 166 8.14 -9.45 -4.29
N ARG A 167 8.96 -9.06 -3.32
CA ARG A 167 9.60 -10.00 -2.39
C ARG A 167 8.56 -10.90 -1.71
N LEU A 168 7.48 -10.32 -1.18
CA LEU A 168 6.39 -11.08 -0.57
C LEU A 168 5.74 -12.05 -1.56
N LEU A 169 5.45 -11.60 -2.79
CA LEU A 169 4.88 -12.43 -3.84
C LEU A 169 5.81 -13.59 -4.22
N PHE A 170 7.12 -13.35 -4.30
CA PHE A 170 8.12 -14.34 -4.63
C PHE A 170 8.16 -15.46 -3.57
N TYR A 171 8.24 -15.11 -2.28
CA TYR A 171 8.24 -16.10 -1.19
C TYR A 171 6.93 -16.89 -1.10
N LEU A 172 5.78 -16.25 -1.27
CA LEU A 172 4.48 -16.92 -1.08
C LEU A 172 4.04 -17.76 -2.28
N MET A 173 4.27 -17.28 -3.50
CA MET A 173 3.62 -17.80 -4.70
C MET A 173 4.57 -18.52 -5.66
N ILE A 174 5.82 -18.05 -5.79
CA ILE A 174 6.74 -18.50 -6.85
C ILE A 174 7.70 -19.56 -6.32
N ASN A 175 8.23 -19.37 -5.11
CA ASN A 175 9.18 -20.29 -4.52
C ASN A 175 8.60 -21.70 -4.35
N ASP A 176 9.51 -22.68 -4.50
CA ASP A 176 9.23 -24.08 -4.23
C ASP A 176 8.78 -24.29 -2.78
N TYR A 177 8.07 -25.39 -2.58
CA TYR A 177 7.48 -25.72 -1.29
C TYR A 177 8.55 -25.97 -0.22
N ASN A 178 8.65 -25.05 0.74
CA ASN A 178 9.39 -25.24 2.00
C ASN A 178 8.47 -25.59 3.17
N LEU A 179 7.41 -26.31 2.86
CA LEU A 179 6.41 -26.72 3.82
C LEU A 179 6.91 -27.90 4.68
N LEU A 180 6.81 -27.77 6.00
CA LEU A 180 6.95 -28.87 6.95
C LEU A 180 5.94 -29.99 6.61
N SER A 181 6.34 -31.24 6.80
CA SER A 181 5.63 -32.45 6.32
C SER A 181 4.21 -32.69 6.87
N ILE A 182 3.70 -31.85 7.78
CA ILE A 182 2.43 -32.05 8.49
C ILE A 182 1.54 -30.79 8.40
N TYR A 183 1.43 -30.18 7.22
CA TYR A 183 0.41 -29.16 7.02
C TYR A 183 -0.88 -29.79 6.53
N ASN A 184 -1.94 -29.62 7.33
CA ASN A 184 -3.30 -29.86 6.91
C ASN A 184 -3.75 -28.68 6.05
N LEU A 185 -3.51 -28.77 4.75
CA LEU A 185 -4.09 -27.83 3.81
C LEU A 185 -5.59 -28.16 3.71
N TYR A 186 -6.40 -27.44 4.49
CA TYR A 186 -7.85 -27.46 4.38
C TYR A 186 -8.34 -26.79 3.08
N ASP A 187 -9.51 -27.21 2.60
CA ASP A 187 -10.20 -26.48 1.53
C ASP A 187 -10.62 -25.08 1.99
N GLU A 188 -10.79 -24.16 1.04
CA GLU A 188 -11.21 -22.79 1.36
C GLU A 188 -12.64 -22.72 1.92
N ASP A 189 -12.78 -22.25 3.16
CA ASP A 189 -14.08 -22.01 3.78
C ASP A 189 -14.90 -20.96 3.01
N TYR A 190 -16.11 -21.34 2.59
CA TYR A 190 -16.99 -20.49 1.80
C TYR A 190 -17.37 -19.16 2.48
N ILE A 191 -17.51 -19.17 3.82
CA ILE A 191 -17.87 -17.97 4.59
C ILE A 191 -16.78 -16.91 4.47
N MET A 192 -15.52 -17.32 4.58
CA MET A 192 -14.35 -16.46 4.50
C MET A 192 -14.11 -15.99 3.07
N LEU A 193 -14.28 -16.90 2.09
CA LEU A 193 -14.26 -16.57 0.68
C LEU A 193 -15.27 -15.48 0.34
N LYS A 194 -16.50 -15.57 0.83
CA LYS A 194 -17.55 -14.57 0.59
C LYS A 194 -17.15 -13.19 1.11
N SER A 195 -16.52 -13.09 2.28
CA SER A 195 -16.04 -11.81 2.80
C SER A 195 -14.85 -11.26 2.00
N MET A 196 -13.92 -12.12 1.58
CA MET A 196 -12.78 -11.72 0.74
C MET A 196 -13.24 -11.23 -0.63
N PHE A 197 -14.19 -11.92 -1.27
CA PHE A 197 -14.72 -11.50 -2.57
C PHE A 197 -15.42 -10.15 -2.52
N MET A 198 -16.15 -9.86 -1.44
CA MET A 198 -16.77 -8.55 -1.27
C MET A 198 -15.71 -7.44 -1.13
N LEU A 199 -14.67 -7.68 -0.34
CA LEU A 199 -13.56 -6.73 -0.20
C LEU A 199 -12.75 -6.59 -1.50
N LEU A 200 -12.62 -7.66 -2.29
CA LEU A 200 -11.98 -7.64 -3.61
C LEU A 200 -12.68 -6.70 -4.56
N LEU A 201 -14.00 -6.85 -4.71
CA LEU A 201 -14.81 -5.96 -5.55
C LEU A 201 -14.63 -4.50 -5.13
N MET A 202 -14.62 -4.26 -3.81
CA MET A 202 -14.40 -2.93 -3.26
C MET A 202 -13.00 -2.39 -3.56
N SER A 203 -11.95 -3.21 -3.46
CA SER A 203 -10.58 -2.80 -3.76
C SER A 203 -10.34 -2.38 -5.22
N MET A 204 -11.24 -2.76 -6.13
CA MET A 204 -11.21 -2.34 -7.54
C MET A 204 -12.08 -1.11 -7.79
N VAL A 205 -13.34 -1.14 -7.32
CA VAL A 205 -14.36 -0.15 -7.70
C VAL A 205 -14.36 1.10 -6.81
N VAL A 206 -14.03 0.96 -5.52
CA VAL A 206 -14.21 2.07 -4.56
C VAL A 206 -13.33 3.27 -4.88
N GLY A 207 -12.13 3.06 -5.42
CA GLY A 207 -11.22 4.17 -5.75
C GLY A 207 -11.79 5.13 -6.79
N SER A 208 -12.35 4.60 -7.89
CA SER A 208 -12.98 5.42 -8.93
C SER A 208 -14.31 6.02 -8.46
N MET A 209 -15.13 5.26 -7.74
CA MET A 209 -16.40 5.76 -7.21
C MET A 209 -16.17 6.90 -6.21
N LEU A 210 -15.21 6.74 -5.30
CA LEU A 210 -14.88 7.77 -4.31
C LEU A 210 -14.26 9.01 -4.96
N SER A 211 -13.44 8.88 -6.00
CA SER A 211 -12.85 10.05 -6.66
C SER A 211 -13.92 10.96 -7.27
N TRP A 212 -14.95 10.36 -7.88
CA TRP A 212 -16.10 11.11 -8.44
C TRP A 212 -17.01 11.71 -7.37
N LEU A 213 -17.11 11.08 -6.18
CA LEU A 213 -17.96 11.56 -5.09
C LEU A 213 -17.30 12.65 -4.24
N ILE A 214 -15.99 12.53 -3.97
CA ILE A 214 -15.27 13.43 -3.07
C ILE A 214 -14.85 14.70 -3.81
N PHE A 215 -14.35 14.59 -5.03
CA PHE A 215 -13.84 15.75 -5.78
C PHE A 215 -14.91 16.33 -6.71
N SER A 216 -15.38 17.53 -6.39
CA SER A 216 -16.30 18.27 -7.23
C SER A 216 -15.66 18.76 -8.54
N TYR A 217 -14.34 18.96 -8.53
CA TYR A 217 -13.55 19.35 -9.69
C TYR A 217 -12.22 18.56 -9.70
N PRO A 218 -11.71 18.18 -10.88
CA PRO A 218 -10.40 17.55 -10.97
C PRO A 218 -9.29 18.54 -10.58
N TYR A 219 -8.25 18.05 -9.91
CA TYR A 219 -7.05 18.84 -9.65
C TYR A 219 -6.32 19.15 -10.95
N MET A 220 -5.87 20.40 -11.12
CA MET A 220 -5.07 20.81 -12.27
C MET A 220 -3.61 20.42 -12.07
N ILE A 221 -3.11 19.49 -12.89
CA ILE A 221 -1.73 18.98 -12.82
C ILE A 221 -1.00 19.33 -14.12
N TYR A 222 -0.02 20.22 -14.04
CA TYR A 222 0.81 20.72 -15.15
C TYR A 222 2.31 20.32 -15.06
N LEU A 223 2.64 19.05 -15.20
CA LEU A 223 4.02 18.56 -15.02
C LEU A 223 4.75 18.38 -16.36
N PRO A 224 6.08 18.55 -16.44
CA PRO A 224 6.85 18.06 -17.57
C PRO A 224 6.76 16.54 -17.64
N PHE A 225 6.85 15.98 -18.86
CA PHE A 225 6.64 14.54 -19.11
C PHE A 225 7.48 13.63 -18.20
N ASN A 226 8.75 13.98 -17.96
CA ASN A 226 9.64 13.19 -17.10
C ASN A 226 9.16 13.13 -15.64
N MET A 227 8.60 14.22 -15.11
CA MET A 227 8.09 14.22 -13.72
C MET A 227 6.77 13.45 -13.63
N LYS A 228 5.89 13.56 -14.64
CA LYS A 228 4.65 12.78 -14.69
C LYS A 228 4.91 11.27 -14.73
N MET A 229 5.94 10.83 -15.47
CA MET A 229 6.31 9.41 -15.56
C MET A 229 7.17 8.91 -14.39
N MET A 230 7.54 9.78 -13.45
CA MET A 230 8.48 9.43 -12.38
C MET A 230 7.99 8.30 -11.48
N VAL A 231 6.70 8.28 -11.13
CA VAL A 231 6.09 7.22 -10.31
C VAL A 231 6.26 5.86 -10.99
N ILE A 232 6.00 5.80 -12.30
CA ILE A 232 6.16 4.58 -13.09
C ILE A 232 7.63 4.14 -13.12
N TYR A 233 8.58 5.06 -13.37
CA TYR A 233 10.01 4.71 -13.38
C TYR A 233 10.48 4.14 -12.05
N VAL A 234 10.09 4.75 -10.94
CA VAL A 234 10.51 4.28 -9.62
C VAL A 234 9.82 2.96 -9.26
N SER A 235 8.56 2.78 -9.66
CA SER A 235 7.87 1.52 -9.46
C SER A 235 8.51 0.36 -10.25
N LEU A 236 8.93 0.62 -11.49
CA LEU A 236 9.65 -0.36 -12.32
C LEU A 236 11.04 -0.69 -11.75
N MET A 237 11.78 0.29 -11.25
CA MET A 237 13.06 0.04 -10.58
C MET A 237 12.88 -0.80 -9.33
N GLY A 238 11.87 -0.50 -8.51
CA GLY A 238 11.53 -1.32 -7.36
C GLY A 238 11.11 -2.74 -7.76
N LEU A 239 10.46 -2.90 -8.90
CA LEU A 239 10.06 -4.20 -9.44
C LEU A 239 11.21 -5.04 -9.96
N LEU A 240 12.24 -4.42 -10.54
CA LEU A 240 13.43 -5.12 -11.00
C LEU A 240 14.38 -5.51 -9.85
N MET A 241 14.40 -4.72 -8.79
CA MET A 241 15.27 -4.98 -7.64
C MET A 241 14.70 -6.03 -6.68
N GLY A 242 13.38 -6.07 -6.53
CA GLY A 242 12.67 -6.97 -5.58
C GLY A 242 12.55 -8.39 -6.07
#